data_AF-A0A435GJ32-F1
#
_entry.id   AF-A0A435GJ32-F1
#
_cell.length_a   1.000
_cell.length_b   1.000
_cell.length_c   1.000
_cell.angle_alpha   90.00
_cell.angle_beta   90.00
_cell.angle_gamma   90.00
#
_symmetry.space_group_name_H-M   'P 1'
#
loop_
_entity.id
_entity.type
_entity.pdbx_description
1 polymer ?
#
loop_
_entity_poly.entity_id
_entity_poly.type
_entity_poly.pdbx_seq_one_letter_code
_entity_poly.pdbx_strand_id
1 'polypeptide(L)' 'LKAMFEGIAAIEALGYDRLAELGAPTLISVRSVGGGAANPAWTAIRRRRLGVDFLPALSDEAAAGTARLALMGASRAGLL' A
#
# COMPACT_ATOMS: atom_id res chain seq x y z
N LEU A 1 0.10 3.29 23.49
CA LEU A 1 -0.17 3.21 22.03
C LEU A 1 0.66 2.15 21.31
N LYS A 2 1.96 1.97 21.59
CA LYS A 2 2.84 1.02 20.87
C LYS A 2 2.25 -0.38 20.67
N ALA A 3 1.74 -1.01 21.73
CA ALA A 3 1.14 -2.34 21.66
C ALA A 3 -0.07 -2.43 20.70
N MET A 4 -0.86 -1.36 20.58
CA MET A 4 -2.00 -1.31 19.65
C MET A 4 -1.51 -1.27 18.20
N PHE A 5 -0.48 -0.49 17.90
CA PHE A 5 0.12 -0.44 16.57
C PHE A 5 0.80 -1.74 16.17
N GLU A 6 1.44 -2.42 17.12
CA GLU A 6 1.99 -3.77 16.93
C GLU A 6 0.88 -4.79 16.65
N GLY A 7 -0.24 -4.72 17.38
CA GLY A 7 -1.42 -5.54 17.13
C GLY A 7 -2.00 -5.35 15.73
N ILE A 8 -2.18 -4.10 15.29
CA ILE A 8 -2.67 -3.83 13.92
C ILE A 8 -1.67 -4.29 12.86
N ALA A 9 -0.36 -4.09 13.07
CA ALA A 9 0.67 -4.60 12.17
C ALA A 9 0.67 -6.14 12.08
N ALA A 10 0.34 -6.83 13.17
CA ALA A 10 0.17 -8.29 13.16
C ALA A 10 -1.05 -8.73 12.34
N ILE A 11 -2.16 -7.99 12.41
CA ILE A 11 -3.35 -8.23 11.58
C ILE A 11 -3.04 -7.98 10.10
N GLU A 12 -2.33 -6.89 9.77
CA GLU A 12 -1.91 -6.58 8.39
C GLU A 12 -1.03 -7.70 7.80
N ALA A 13 -0.04 -8.19 8.58
CA ALA A 13 0.81 -9.31 8.16
C ALA A 13 -0.01 -10.58 7.90
N LEU A 14 -0.90 -10.94 8.84
CA LEU A 14 -1.81 -12.06 8.65
C LEU A 14 -2.65 -11.91 7.38
N GLY A 15 -3.16 -10.72 7.09
CA GLY A 15 -3.93 -10.46 5.87
C GLY A 15 -3.14 -10.76 4.60
N TYR A 16 -1.88 -10.30 4.51
CA TYR A 16 -1.01 -10.59 3.38
C TYR A 16 -0.66 -12.07 3.28
N ASP A 17 -0.37 -12.74 4.40
CA ASP A 17 -0.09 -14.18 4.43
C ASP A 17 -1.29 -14.98 3.90
N ARG A 18 -2.52 -14.62 4.31
CA ARG A 18 -3.75 -15.28 3.80
C ARG A 18 -3.96 -15.05 2.30
N LEU A 19 -3.66 -13.86 1.77
CA LEU A 19 -3.72 -13.64 0.32
C LEU A 19 -2.75 -14.57 -0.41
N ALA A 20 -1.53 -14.74 0.10
CA ALA A 20 -0.55 -15.64 -0.48
C ALA A 20 -1.02 -17.11 -0.42
N GLU A 21 -1.58 -17.55 0.71
CA GLU A 21 -2.17 -18.89 0.85
C GLU A 21 -3.32 -19.16 -0.14
N LEU A 22 -4.07 -18.10 -0.52
CA LEU A 22 -5.15 -18.16 -1.51
C LEU A 22 -4.64 -18.07 -2.97
N GLY A 23 -3.33 -17.99 -3.20
CA GLY A 23 -2.71 -17.97 -4.52
C GLY A 23 -2.34 -16.59 -5.06
N ALA A 24 -2.44 -15.52 -4.25
CA ALA A 24 -1.91 -14.23 -4.65
C ALA A 24 -0.36 -14.25 -4.70
N PRO A 25 0.28 -13.38 -5.51
CA PRO A 25 1.72 -13.20 -5.48
C PRO A 25 2.22 -12.80 -4.08
N THR A 26 3.44 -13.24 -3.74
CA THR A 26 4.12 -12.85 -2.50
C THR A 26 4.26 -11.33 -2.39
N LEU A 27 4.05 -10.78 -1.20
CA LEU A 27 4.25 -9.36 -0.92
C LEU A 27 5.72 -8.98 -1.13
N ILE A 28 5.98 -7.97 -1.96
CA ILE A 28 7.34 -7.46 -2.22
C ILE A 28 7.56 -6.02 -1.77
N SER A 29 6.49 -5.23 -1.66
CA SER A 29 6.55 -3.86 -1.15
C SER A 29 5.16 -3.33 -0.78
N VAL A 30 5.12 -2.30 0.05
CA VAL A 30 3.90 -1.65 0.53
C VAL A 30 3.91 -0.18 0.13
N ARG A 31 2.72 0.36 -0.20
CA ARG A 31 2.43 1.80 -0.19
C ARG A 31 1.30 2.02 0.81
N SER A 32 1.36 3.11 1.58
CA SER A 32 0.36 3.41 2.60
C SER A 32 -0.30 4.76 2.33
N VAL A 33 -1.61 4.81 2.52
CA VAL A 33 -2.45 6.01 2.38
C VAL A 33 -3.33 6.18 3.63
N GLY A 34 -4.01 7.32 3.73
CA GLY A 34 -4.84 7.66 4.90
C GLY A 34 -4.03 8.14 6.11
N GLY A 35 -4.73 8.59 7.16
CA GLY A 35 -4.11 9.30 8.29
C GLY A 35 -2.99 8.53 9.02
N GLY A 36 -3.04 7.20 9.04
CA GLY A 36 -1.99 6.36 9.63
C GLY A 36 -0.65 6.38 8.89
N ALA A 37 -0.65 6.69 7.59
CA ALA A 37 0.56 6.71 6.76
C ALA A 37 1.53 7.83 7.16
N ALA A 38 1.02 8.94 7.70
CA ALA A 38 1.84 10.05 8.19
C ALA A 38 2.59 9.76 9.50
N ASN A 39 2.36 8.60 10.13
CA ASN A 39 3.00 8.21 11.38
C ASN A 39 4.30 7.40 11.11
N PRO A 40 5.49 7.98 11.29
CA PRO A 40 6.75 7.29 11.00
C PRO A 40 7.04 6.14 11.96
N ALA A 41 6.63 6.25 13.23
CA ALA A 41 6.82 5.17 14.21
C ALA A 41 5.96 3.95 13.87
N TRP A 42 4.72 4.17 13.46
CA TRP A 42 3.84 3.08 13.04
C TRP A 42 4.32 2.45 11.73
N THR A 43 4.77 3.26 10.77
CA THR A 43 5.40 2.77 9.54
C THR A 43 6.63 1.90 9.84
N ALA A 44 7.47 2.28 10.80
CA ALA A 44 8.62 1.47 11.21
C ALA A 44 8.21 0.12 11.85
N ILE A 45 7.14 0.10 12.65
CA ILE A 45 6.58 -1.13 13.23
C ILE A 45 6.10 -2.07 12.12
N ARG A 46 5.30 -1.56 11.16
CA ARG A 46 4.77 -2.36 10.05
C ARG A 46 5.87 -2.86 9.13
N ARG A 47 6.85 -2.02 8.78
CA ARG A 47 8.02 -2.42 7.99
C ARG A 47 8.79 -3.56 8.65
N ARG A 48 9.06 -3.47 9.96
CA ARG A 48 9.73 -4.54 10.71
C ARG A 48 8.93 -5.84 10.72
N ARG A 49 7.59 -5.74 10.83
CA ARG A 49 6.71 -6.90 10.90
C ARG A 49 6.56 -7.61 9.54
N LEU A 50 6.44 -6.84 8.45
CA LEU A 50 6.23 -7.36 7.09
C LEU A 50 7.53 -7.74 6.38
N GLY A 51 8.66 -7.14 6.74
CA GLY A 51 9.97 -7.49 6.16
C GLY A 51 10.16 -7.06 4.70
N VAL A 52 9.32 -6.15 4.19
CA VAL A 52 9.37 -5.66 2.79
C VAL A 52 9.53 -4.14 2.74
N ASP A 53 9.90 -3.63 1.57
CA ASP A 53 10.09 -2.20 1.37
C ASP A 53 8.78 -1.42 1.45
N PHE A 54 8.84 -0.25 2.09
CA PHE A 54 7.76 0.72 2.11
C PHE A 54 8.13 1.88 1.21
N LEU A 55 7.48 1.95 0.06
CA LEU A 55 7.72 3.00 -0.93
C LEU A 55 6.61 4.05 -0.85
N PRO A 56 6.88 5.31 -1.23
CA PRO A 56 5.87 6.35 -1.19
C PRO A 56 4.71 6.02 -2.15
N ALA A 57 3.49 6.33 -1.71
CA ALA A 57 2.36 6.42 -2.63
C ALA A 57 2.56 7.66 -3.52
N LEU A 58 2.35 7.52 -4.83
CA LEU A 58 2.47 8.65 -5.76
C LEU A 58 1.28 9.62 -5.65
N SER A 59 0.16 9.14 -5.12
CA SER A 59 -1.05 9.90 -4.80
C SER A 59 -1.91 9.08 -3.85
N ASP A 60 -2.63 9.75 -2.96
CA ASP A 60 -3.71 9.21 -2.14
C ASP A 60 -5.10 9.53 -2.74
N GLU A 61 -5.18 10.52 -3.63
CA GLU A 61 -6.42 10.94 -4.29
C GLU A 61 -6.93 9.96 -5.36
N ALA A 62 -8.19 9.56 -5.26
CA ALA A 62 -8.86 8.75 -6.28
C ALA A 62 -8.92 9.46 -7.65
N ALA A 63 -9.10 10.80 -7.64
CA ALA A 63 -9.11 11.62 -8.84
C ALA A 63 -7.81 11.51 -9.65
N ALA A 64 -6.65 11.36 -8.99
CA ALA A 64 -5.38 11.15 -9.68
C ALA A 64 -5.34 9.80 -10.41
N GLY A 65 -5.97 8.77 -9.85
CA GLY A 65 -6.16 7.48 -10.51
C GLY A 65 -7.02 7.60 -11.77
N THR A 66 -8.15 8.28 -11.68
CA THR A 66 -9.05 8.53 -12.82
C THR A 66 -8.36 9.33 -13.92
N ALA A 67 -7.60 10.38 -13.57
CA ALA A 67 -6.83 11.16 -14.54
C ALA A 67 -5.79 10.30 -15.28
N ARG A 68 -5.10 9.38 -14.56
CA ARG A 68 -4.16 8.43 -15.19
C ARG A 68 -4.86 7.46 -16.14
N LEU A 69 -6.06 6.97 -15.79
CA LEU A 69 -6.85 6.12 -16.68
C LEU A 69 -7.24 6.86 -17.96
N ALA A 70 -7.72 8.11 -17.83
CA ALA A 70 -8.08 8.94 -18.98
C ALA A 70 -6.87 9.23 -19.89
N LEU A 71 -5.72 9.58 -19.30
CA LEU A 71 -4.47 9.80 -20.03
C LEU A 71 -4.04 8.54 -20.80
N MET A 72 -4.05 7.36 -20.16
CA MET A 72 -3.74 6.10 -20.83
C MET A 72 -4.71 5.79 -21.98
N GLY A 73 -6.00 6.08 -21.81
CA GLY A 73 -7.01 5.92 -22.85
C GLY A 73 -6.78 6.86 -24.04
N ALA A 74 -6.52 8.14 -23.78
CA ALA A 74 -6.23 9.15 -24.80
C ALA A 74 -4.98 8.80 -25.61
N SER A 75 -3.89 8.39 -24.96
CA SER A 75 -2.68 7.96 -25.67
C SER A 75 -2.88 6.70 -26.50
N ARG A 76 -3.65 5.72 -26.02
CA ARG A 76 -4.00 4.54 -26.82
C ARG A 76 -4.87 4.89 -28.04
N ALA A 77 -5.68 5.93 -27.94
CA ALA A 77 -6.51 6.44 -29.03
C ALA A 77 -5.76 7.38 -30.00
N GLY A 78 -4.49 7.71 -29.72
CA GLY A 78 -3.71 8.66 -30.54
C GLY A 78 -4.16 10.11 -30.41
N LEU A 79 -4.84 10.47 -29.32
CA LEU A 79 -5.26 11.85 -29.02
C LEU A 79 -4.17 12.67 -28.31
N LEU A 80 -3.16 11.98 -27.78
CA LEU A 80 -1.96 12.48 -27.11
C LEU A 80 -0.78 11.59 -27.50
#